data_AF-A0AA88APF2-F1
#
_entry.id   AF-A0AA88APF2-F1
#
_cell.length_a   1.000
_cell.length_b   1.000
_cell.length_c   1.000
_cell.angle_alpha   90.00
_cell.angle_beta   90.00
_cell.angle_gamma   90.00
#
_symmetry.space_group_name_H-M   'P 1'
#
loop_
_entity.id
_entity.type
_entity.pdbx_description
1 polymer ?
#
loop_
_entity_poly.entity_id
_entity_poly.type
_entity_poly.pdbx_seq_one_letter_code
_entity_poly.pdbx_strand_id
1 'polypeptide(L)'
;MRPNWELRHCCNHEQVVFLITVSVCTVVILALWRTILLRPFKLVTVFLHEASHAIACKLTCGKVASVPVLSYGSRGFIDALALEGLPNPWISPQYSDNHPGQPGDRMLSNVVEGIQVHADEGGTTQTRGGIYWLILPAGYLGSSFWGMLLILASTNLLTARIAAGCFLAALVIVLFVAKNWTLRGLCIGFIVFLGVVWILQETTKVRILRYIILFIGVMNSLFSVYDIYDDLISRRVHSSDAEKFAEVCPCPCNGVGWGVIWGLISFLFLCGAMYLGLVILS
;
A
#
# COMPACT_ATOMS: atom_id res chain seq x y z
N MET A 1 -3.00 19.43 34.41
CA MET A 1 -4.31 18.80 34.15
C MET A 1 -4.16 17.31 34.44
N ARG A 2 -4.96 16.73 35.34
CA ARG A 2 -4.92 15.27 35.58
C ARG A 2 -5.81 14.60 34.53
N PRO A 3 -5.34 13.59 33.79
CA PRO A 3 -6.21 12.82 32.90
C PRO A 3 -7.30 12.18 33.76
N ASN A 4 -8.56 12.52 33.49
CA ASN A 4 -9.69 11.89 34.15
C ASN A 4 -10.02 10.61 33.40
N TRP A 5 -9.63 9.46 33.97
CA TRP A 5 -9.89 8.14 33.43
C TRP A 5 -11.33 7.66 33.68
N GLU A 6 -12.14 8.45 34.41
CA GLU A 6 -13.56 8.19 34.53
C GLU A 6 -14.25 8.58 33.21
N LEU A 7 -14.50 7.58 32.35
CA LEU A 7 -15.31 7.68 31.12
C LEU A 7 -16.78 8.12 31.38
N ARG A 8 -17.11 8.76 32.50
CA ARG A 8 -18.48 9.14 32.88
C ARG A 8 -19.12 10.18 31.95
N HIS A 9 -18.32 10.91 31.18
CA HIS A 9 -18.78 11.91 30.18
C HIS A 9 -18.16 11.70 28.78
N CYS A 10 -17.69 10.49 28.48
CA CYS A 10 -17.35 10.06 27.12
C CYS A 10 -18.45 9.08 26.68
N CYS A 11 -19.08 9.16 25.51
CA CYS A 11 -18.78 9.77 24.22
C CYS A 11 -20.11 10.30 23.62
N ASN A 12 -20.06 11.24 22.68
CA ASN A 12 -21.22 11.55 21.85
C ASN A 12 -21.64 10.31 21.03
N HIS A 13 -22.92 10.18 20.68
CA HIS A 13 -23.42 9.02 19.92
C HIS A 13 -22.61 8.77 18.63
N GLU A 14 -22.19 9.83 17.93
CA GLU A 14 -21.37 9.73 16.72
C GLU A 14 -19.94 9.22 17.00
N GLN A 15 -19.32 9.59 18.13
CA GLN A 15 -18.01 9.08 18.54
C GLN A 15 -18.07 7.59 18.88
N VAL A 16 -19.12 7.15 19.59
CA VAL A 16 -19.35 5.73 19.89
C VAL A 16 -19.53 4.93 18.61
N VAL A 17 -20.38 5.41 17.69
CA VAL A 17 -20.59 4.76 16.39
C VAL A 17 -19.29 4.67 15.60
N PHE A 18 -18.48 5.72 15.57
CA PHE A 18 -17.18 5.71 14.88
C PHE A 18 -16.23 4.65 15.46
N LEU A 19 -16.06 4.62 16.79
CA LEU A 19 -15.19 3.64 17.46
C LEU A 19 -15.65 2.20 17.28
N ILE A 20 -16.95 1.94 17.43
CA ILE A 20 -17.53 0.62 17.21
C ILE A 20 -17.30 0.20 15.77
N THR A 21 -17.54 1.10 14.81
CA THR A 21 -17.38 0.79 13.39
C THR A 21 -15.93 0.47 13.05
N VAL A 22 -14.96 1.28 13.48
CA VAL A 22 -13.51 1.01 13.27
C VAL A 22 -13.11 -0.34 13.89
N SER A 23 -13.59 -0.62 15.12
CA SER A 23 -13.28 -1.87 15.82
C SER A 23 -13.86 -3.08 15.09
N VAL A 24 -15.13 -3.00 14.66
CA VAL A 24 -15.79 -4.05 13.88
C VAL A 24 -15.07 -4.25 12.54
N CYS A 25 -14.75 -3.17 11.81
CA CYS A 25 -13.98 -3.27 10.56
C CYS A 25 -12.64 -3.96 10.79
N THR A 26 -11.92 -3.60 11.84
CA THR A 26 -10.62 -4.20 12.19
C THR A 26 -10.75 -5.70 12.45
N VAL A 27 -11.71 -6.11 13.29
CA VAL A 27 -11.95 -7.53 13.59
C VAL A 27 -12.35 -8.31 12.33
N VAL A 28 -13.24 -7.76 11.51
CA VAL A 28 -13.69 -8.38 10.26
C VAL A 28 -12.52 -8.53 9.28
N ILE A 29 -11.68 -7.50 9.13
CA ILE A 29 -10.50 -7.54 8.25
C ILE A 29 -9.52 -8.63 8.70
N LEU A 30 -9.20 -8.68 10.00
CA LEU A 30 -8.29 -9.68 10.56
C LEU A 30 -8.85 -11.10 10.42
N ALA A 31 -10.14 -11.30 10.71
CA ALA A 31 -10.80 -12.61 10.61
C ALA A 31 -10.89 -13.09 9.15
N LEU A 32 -11.19 -12.19 8.21
CA LEU A 32 -11.34 -12.52 6.79
C LEU A 32 -10.03 -12.39 6.00
N TRP A 33 -8.90 -12.11 6.65
CA TRP A 33 -7.63 -11.81 5.99
C TRP A 33 -7.20 -12.87 4.97
N ARG A 34 -7.41 -14.15 5.27
CA ARG A 34 -7.02 -15.27 4.38
C ARG A 34 -8.02 -15.58 3.27
N THR A 35 -9.20 -14.95 3.28
CA THR A 35 -10.31 -15.26 2.37
C THR A 35 -10.17 -14.58 1.00
N ILE A 36 -10.86 -15.13 0.00
CA ILE A 36 -10.92 -14.57 -1.37
C ILE A 36 -11.67 -13.22 -1.39
N LEU A 37 -12.58 -13.00 -0.44
CA LEU A 37 -13.41 -11.80 -0.39
C LEU A 37 -12.59 -10.51 -0.22
N LEU A 38 -11.53 -10.55 0.58
CA LEU A 38 -10.67 -9.38 0.80
C LEU A 38 -9.58 -9.19 -0.26
N ARG A 39 -9.33 -10.18 -1.13
CA ARG A 39 -8.31 -10.09 -2.18
C ARG A 39 -8.42 -8.82 -3.05
N PRO A 40 -9.58 -8.42 -3.59
CA PRO A 40 -9.67 -7.19 -4.37
C PRO A 40 -9.30 -5.94 -3.55
N PHE A 41 -9.70 -5.87 -2.27
CA PHE A 41 -9.34 -4.76 -1.40
C PHE A 41 -7.85 -4.73 -1.07
N LYS A 42 -7.25 -5.89 -0.84
CA LYS A 42 -5.79 -6.04 -0.65
C LYS A 42 -5.01 -5.56 -1.87
N LEU A 43 -5.41 -5.97 -3.06
CA LEU A 43 -4.72 -5.57 -4.30
C LEU A 43 -4.77 -4.05 -4.52
N VAL A 44 -5.87 -3.40 -4.15
CA VAL A 44 -5.96 -1.93 -4.21
C VAL A 44 -5.05 -1.27 -3.19
N THR A 45 -4.90 -1.87 -2.01
CA THR A 45 -3.96 -1.40 -1.01
C THR A 45 -2.51 -1.59 -1.45
N VAL A 46 -2.15 -2.74 -2.02
CA VAL A 46 -0.83 -2.98 -2.64
C VAL A 46 -0.58 -1.94 -3.74
N PHE A 47 -1.60 -1.61 -4.53
CA PHE A 47 -1.48 -0.52 -5.51
C PHE A 47 -1.12 0.83 -4.84
N LEU A 48 -1.76 1.20 -3.72
CA LEU A 48 -1.42 2.44 -3.00
C LEU A 48 -0.03 2.41 -2.37
N HIS A 49 0.45 1.24 -1.94
CA HIS A 49 1.82 1.03 -1.47
C HIS A 49 2.83 1.34 -2.58
N GLU A 50 2.65 0.70 -3.73
CA GLU A 50 3.49 0.91 -4.91
C GLU A 50 3.40 2.34 -5.47
N ALA A 51 2.20 2.93 -5.46
CA ALA A 51 2.00 4.33 -5.85
C ALA A 51 2.79 5.29 -4.94
N SER A 52 2.95 4.96 -3.66
CA SER A 52 3.69 5.79 -2.72
C SER A 52 5.19 5.78 -3.00
N HIS A 53 5.76 4.62 -3.39
CA HIS A 53 7.14 4.56 -3.92
C HIS A 53 7.31 5.44 -5.16
N ALA A 54 6.38 5.35 -6.12
CA ALA A 54 6.45 6.14 -7.36
C ALA A 54 6.34 7.65 -7.10
N ILE A 55 5.46 8.08 -6.19
CA ILE A 55 5.31 9.48 -5.77
C ILE A 55 6.60 9.97 -5.11
N ALA A 56 7.18 9.21 -4.18
CA ALA A 56 8.42 9.57 -3.50
C ALA A 56 9.61 9.66 -4.49
N CYS A 57 9.69 8.77 -5.46
CA CYS A 57 10.68 8.83 -6.53
C CYS A 57 10.56 10.14 -7.32
N LYS A 58 9.34 10.50 -7.73
CA LYS A 58 9.10 11.73 -8.49
C LYS A 58 9.41 12.99 -7.69
N LEU A 59 9.05 13.02 -6.39
CA LEU A 59 9.33 14.15 -5.50
C LEU A 59 10.84 14.35 -5.24
N THR A 60 11.62 13.28 -5.29
CA THR A 60 13.08 13.33 -5.09
C THR A 60 13.86 13.54 -6.39
N CYS A 61 13.19 14.04 -7.44
CA CYS A 61 13.75 14.24 -8.78
C CYS A 61 14.30 12.96 -9.43
N GLY A 62 13.92 11.78 -8.92
CA GLY A 62 14.17 10.50 -9.58
C GLY A 62 13.30 10.38 -10.83
N LYS A 63 13.83 9.71 -11.86
CA LYS A 63 13.04 9.32 -13.03
C LYS A 63 12.47 7.94 -12.77
N VAL A 64 11.19 7.70 -13.03
CA VAL A 64 10.63 6.35 -12.93
C VAL A 64 11.16 5.53 -14.12
N ALA A 65 12.30 4.84 -13.95
CA ALA A 65 12.88 3.93 -14.95
C ALA A 65 13.73 2.82 -14.29
N SER A 66 13.58 1.59 -14.76
CA SER A 66 14.34 0.36 -14.45
C SER A 66 15.44 0.40 -13.35
N VAL A 67 15.06 0.07 -12.11
CA VAL A 67 15.85 -0.72 -11.15
C VAL A 67 14.83 -1.57 -10.37
N PRO A 68 14.98 -2.90 -10.32
CA PRO A 68 13.99 -3.77 -9.69
C PRO A 68 14.01 -3.59 -8.16
N VAL A 69 13.06 -2.82 -7.62
CA VAL A 69 12.67 -2.93 -6.21
C VAL A 69 11.53 -3.93 -6.16
N LEU A 70 11.88 -5.21 -6.06
CA LEU A 70 10.94 -6.31 -5.88
C LEU A 70 10.27 -6.21 -4.50
N SER A 71 8.98 -5.87 -4.42
CA SER A 71 8.14 -6.12 -3.24
C SER A 71 7.24 -7.32 -3.53
N TYR A 72 7.77 -8.52 -3.26
CA TYR A 72 7.06 -9.78 -3.54
C TYR A 72 6.04 -10.05 -2.43
N GLY A 73 4.83 -9.50 -2.57
CA GLY A 73 3.72 -9.76 -1.68
C GLY A 73 3.10 -11.16 -1.87
N SER A 74 3.10 -11.90 -0.76
CA SER A 74 2.08 -12.80 -0.20
C SER A 74 1.56 -14.11 -0.84
N ARG A 75 1.68 -14.46 -2.12
CA ARG A 75 1.15 -15.79 -2.56
C ARG A 75 1.81 -16.52 -3.75
N GLY A 76 2.83 -15.96 -4.38
CA GLY A 76 3.49 -16.57 -5.55
C GLY A 76 4.33 -17.83 -5.28
N PHE A 77 4.58 -18.19 -4.01
CA PHE A 77 5.47 -19.30 -3.68
C PHE A 77 4.82 -20.70 -3.79
N ILE A 78 3.48 -20.81 -3.70
CA ILE A 78 2.83 -22.12 -3.84
C ILE A 78 2.78 -22.56 -5.31
N ASP A 79 2.73 -21.61 -6.26
CA ASP A 79 2.74 -21.95 -7.69
C ASP A 79 4.17 -22.06 -8.26
N ALA A 80 5.15 -21.36 -7.68
CA ALA A 80 6.56 -21.49 -8.09
C ALA A 80 7.21 -22.81 -7.62
N LEU A 81 6.67 -23.46 -6.57
CA LEU A 81 7.11 -24.77 -6.09
C LEU A 81 6.53 -25.95 -6.88
N ALA A 82 5.61 -25.72 -7.83
CA ALA A 82 5.07 -26.78 -8.68
C ALA A 82 5.86 -27.00 -9.98
N LEU A 83 6.93 -26.22 -10.23
CA LEU A 83 7.82 -26.37 -11.38
C LEU A 83 9.27 -26.51 -10.91
N GLU A 84 9.55 -27.56 -10.14
CA GLU A 84 10.91 -28.05 -9.95
C GLU A 84 11.47 -28.51 -11.30
N GLY A 85 12.49 -27.81 -11.84
CA GLY A 85 13.25 -28.36 -12.97
C GLY A 85 14.03 -27.43 -13.90
N LEU A 86 14.28 -26.14 -13.59
CA LEU A 86 15.11 -25.28 -14.46
C LEU A 86 16.29 -24.63 -13.74
N PRO A 87 17.47 -24.51 -14.41
CA PRO A 87 18.74 -24.17 -13.78
C PRO A 87 18.85 -22.70 -13.32
N ASN A 88 19.62 -22.52 -12.25
CA ASN A 88 19.82 -21.29 -11.47
C ASN A 88 20.33 -20.09 -12.31
N PRO A 89 19.68 -18.90 -12.26
CA PRO A 89 20.18 -17.68 -12.90
C PRO A 89 21.19 -16.86 -12.08
N TRP A 90 21.60 -17.31 -10.88
CA TRP A 90 22.32 -16.48 -9.90
C TRP A 90 23.85 -16.52 -10.01
N ILE A 91 24.40 -16.48 -11.22
CA ILE A 91 25.83 -16.23 -11.43
C ILE A 91 25.96 -15.00 -12.31
N SER A 92 26.20 -13.84 -11.69
CA SER A 92 26.72 -12.67 -12.39
C SER A 92 28.16 -12.97 -12.86
N PRO A 93 28.48 -12.87 -14.16
CA PRO A 93 29.87 -12.97 -14.60
C PRO A 93 30.64 -11.73 -14.15
N GLN A 94 31.82 -11.96 -13.58
CA GLN A 94 32.83 -10.94 -13.32
C GLN A 94 33.05 -10.09 -14.58
N TYR A 95 33.02 -8.77 -14.38
CA TYR A 95 33.50 -7.78 -15.34
C TYR A 95 34.98 -8.06 -15.60
N SER A 96 35.28 -8.71 -16.72
CA SER A 96 36.63 -8.90 -17.24
C SER A 96 36.80 -7.98 -18.44
N ASP A 97 37.62 -6.93 -18.27
CA ASP A 97 38.19 -6.17 -19.37
C ASP A 97 38.98 -7.11 -20.29
N ASN A 98 38.66 -7.13 -21.59
CA ASN A 98 39.64 -7.23 -22.68
C ASN A 98 38.99 -7.19 -24.08
N HIS A 99 39.49 -6.24 -24.87
CA HIS A 99 39.54 -6.11 -26.33
C HIS A 99 38.59 -5.14 -27.07
N PRO A 100 39.15 -4.37 -28.05
CA PRO A 100 38.50 -3.23 -28.69
C PRO A 100 37.86 -3.62 -30.03
N GLY A 101 36.68 -3.07 -30.34
CA GLY A 101 36.13 -3.20 -31.69
C GLY A 101 34.64 -2.92 -31.80
N GLN A 102 34.34 -1.79 -32.43
CA GLN A 102 33.13 -1.40 -33.16
C GLN A 102 31.99 -0.66 -32.44
N PRO A 103 31.47 0.43 -33.07
CA PRO A 103 30.56 1.36 -32.45
C PRO A 103 29.09 1.07 -32.81
N GLY A 104 28.22 1.21 -31.82
CA GLY A 104 26.86 1.66 -32.03
C GLY A 104 25.86 0.60 -32.48
N ASP A 105 25.44 -0.25 -31.54
CA ASP A 105 24.06 -0.73 -31.52
C ASP A 105 23.42 -0.38 -30.18
N ARG A 106 22.78 0.80 -30.23
CA ARG A 106 21.91 1.34 -29.21
C ARG A 106 20.73 0.38 -29.09
N MET A 107 20.77 -0.53 -28.11
CA MET A 107 19.68 -1.45 -27.78
C MET A 107 18.48 -0.64 -27.24
N LEU A 108 17.74 -0.05 -28.16
CA LEU A 108 16.40 0.47 -27.99
C LEU A 108 15.45 -0.74 -27.92
N SER A 109 15.33 -1.38 -26.76
CA SER A 109 14.21 -2.27 -26.48
C SER A 109 13.16 -1.54 -25.65
N ASN A 110 12.23 -0.92 -26.37
CA ASN A 110 10.83 -0.65 -26.04
C ASN A 110 10.41 -0.63 -24.55
N VAL A 111 10.15 0.60 -24.11
CA VAL A 111 9.38 1.07 -22.94
C VAL A 111 8.31 0.10 -22.41
N VAL A 112 8.42 -0.29 -21.13
CA VAL A 112 7.28 -0.62 -20.26
C VAL A 112 7.47 0.06 -18.88
N GLU A 113 7.21 1.36 -18.85
CA GLU A 113 7.07 2.18 -17.64
C GLU A 113 5.73 1.91 -16.93
N GLY A 114 5.74 1.70 -15.60
CA GLY A 114 4.51 1.65 -14.80
C GLY A 114 4.63 0.86 -13.48
N ILE A 115 3.70 1.17 -12.55
CA ILE A 115 3.41 0.35 -11.36
C ILE A 115 2.70 -0.92 -11.82
N GLN A 116 3.15 -2.07 -11.33
CA GLN A 116 2.54 -3.36 -11.61
C GLN A 116 2.03 -4.00 -10.32
N VAL A 117 0.80 -4.51 -10.36
CA VAL A 117 0.21 -5.30 -9.27
C VAL A 117 -0.13 -6.67 -9.80
N HIS A 118 0.38 -7.68 -9.11
CA HIS A 118 0.25 -9.09 -9.46
C HIS A 118 -0.88 -9.72 -8.65
N ALA A 119 -1.47 -10.81 -9.17
CA ALA A 119 -2.65 -11.46 -8.56
C ALA A 119 -2.34 -12.19 -7.25
N ASP A 120 -1.07 -12.32 -6.91
CA ASP A 120 -0.54 -12.92 -5.69
C ASP A 120 -0.48 -11.96 -4.49
N GLU A 121 -1.05 -10.76 -4.61
CA GLU A 121 -0.98 -9.69 -3.61
C GLU A 121 0.40 -9.00 -3.56
N GLY A 122 1.24 -9.18 -4.60
CA GLY A 122 2.54 -8.51 -4.75
C GLY A 122 2.52 -7.31 -5.71
N GLY A 123 3.48 -6.41 -5.52
CA GLY A 123 3.62 -5.15 -6.27
C GLY A 123 5.05 -4.94 -6.75
N THR A 124 5.21 -4.36 -7.94
CA THR A 124 6.53 -3.93 -8.40
C THR A 124 6.50 -2.52 -8.96
N THR A 125 7.31 -1.64 -8.37
CA THR A 125 7.55 -0.29 -8.87
C THR A 125 9.00 -0.16 -9.32
N GLN A 126 9.18 0.25 -10.57
CA GLN A 126 10.49 0.41 -11.20
C GLN A 126 10.93 1.88 -11.13
N THR A 127 11.87 2.22 -10.26
CA THR A 127 12.35 3.61 -10.03
C THR A 127 13.82 3.79 -10.43
N ARG A 128 14.20 4.91 -11.08
CA ARG A 128 15.59 5.28 -11.45
C ARG A 128 16.04 6.54 -10.71
N GLY A 129 17.04 6.37 -9.85
CA GLY A 129 17.57 7.50 -9.10
C GLY A 129 16.53 8.09 -8.15
N GLY A 130 16.80 9.31 -7.67
CA GLY A 130 16.12 9.86 -6.51
C GLY A 130 16.78 9.39 -5.21
N ILE A 131 16.20 9.81 -4.08
CA ILE A 131 16.76 9.54 -2.76
C ILE A 131 16.14 8.25 -2.21
N TYR A 132 16.86 7.13 -2.32
CA TYR A 132 16.39 5.80 -1.86
C TYR A 132 15.96 5.80 -0.39
N TRP A 133 16.60 6.62 0.45
CA TRP A 133 16.24 6.84 1.84
C TRP A 133 14.79 7.33 2.06
N LEU A 134 14.20 7.97 1.06
CA LEU A 134 12.80 8.41 1.10
C LEU A 134 11.88 7.50 0.28
N ILE A 135 12.40 6.85 -0.76
CA ILE A 135 11.62 5.98 -1.65
C ILE A 135 11.26 4.68 -0.95
N LEU A 136 12.21 4.01 -0.28
CA LEU A 136 11.99 2.71 0.35
C LEU A 136 10.96 2.75 1.50
N PRO A 137 11.02 3.69 2.47
CA PRO A 137 9.97 3.76 3.50
C PRO A 137 8.62 4.24 2.96
N ALA A 138 8.57 4.85 1.76
CA ALA A 138 7.33 5.43 1.23
C ALA A 138 6.24 4.40 0.97
N GLY A 139 6.58 3.14 0.72
CA GLY A 139 5.57 2.07 0.57
C GLY A 139 4.76 1.89 1.86
N TYR A 140 5.42 1.41 2.91
CA TYR A 140 4.76 1.15 4.19
C TYR A 140 4.17 2.42 4.82
N LEU A 141 4.95 3.50 4.87
CA LEU A 141 4.51 4.76 5.50
C LEU A 141 3.42 5.45 4.67
N GLY A 142 3.50 5.36 3.34
CA GLY A 142 2.49 5.91 2.43
C GLY A 142 1.15 5.20 2.58
N SER A 143 1.13 3.87 2.63
CA SER A 143 -0.09 3.08 2.88
C SER A 143 -0.75 3.47 4.21
N SER A 144 0.05 3.65 5.27
CA SER A 144 -0.44 4.11 6.56
C SER A 144 -0.99 5.55 6.51
N PHE A 145 -0.32 6.44 5.81
CA PHE A 145 -0.74 7.83 5.62
C PHE A 145 -2.05 7.95 4.83
N TRP A 146 -2.16 7.26 3.70
CA TRP A 146 -3.40 7.22 2.90
C TRP A 146 -4.54 6.58 3.67
N GLY A 147 -4.27 5.52 4.45
CA GLY A 147 -5.25 4.92 5.35
C GLY A 147 -5.78 5.90 6.40
N MET A 148 -4.90 6.65 7.05
CA MET A 148 -5.28 7.72 7.97
C MET A 148 -6.15 8.78 7.29
N LEU A 149 -5.77 9.27 6.10
CA LEU A 149 -6.55 10.26 5.37
C LEU A 149 -7.97 9.78 5.05
N LEU A 150 -8.11 8.53 4.60
CA LEU A 150 -9.42 7.94 4.28
C LEU A 150 -10.27 7.72 5.55
N ILE A 151 -9.66 7.31 6.66
CA ILE A 151 -10.34 7.19 7.96
C ILE A 151 -10.87 8.55 8.39
N LEU A 152 -10.05 9.60 8.35
CA LEU A 152 -10.48 10.96 8.72
C LEU A 152 -11.53 11.51 7.76
N ALA A 153 -11.40 11.27 6.46
CA ALA A 153 -12.39 11.69 5.47
C ALA A 153 -13.76 11.02 5.66
N SER A 154 -13.84 9.87 6.33
CA SER A 154 -15.12 9.19 6.61
C SER A 154 -15.96 9.88 7.70
N THR A 155 -15.38 10.81 8.48
CA THR A 155 -16.04 11.50 9.60
C THR A 155 -17.25 12.33 9.15
N ASN A 156 -17.19 12.98 7.99
CA ASN A 156 -18.28 13.76 7.43
C ASN A 156 -18.72 13.21 6.07
N LEU A 157 -20.00 13.39 5.72
CA LEU A 157 -20.52 12.91 4.43
C LEU A 157 -19.87 13.67 3.26
N LEU A 158 -19.68 14.98 3.42
CA LEU A 158 -19.04 15.81 2.40
C LEU A 158 -17.59 15.38 2.16
N THR A 159 -16.81 15.18 3.22
CA THR A 159 -15.42 14.73 3.11
C THR A 159 -15.34 13.32 2.53
N ALA A 160 -16.27 12.43 2.87
CA ALA A 160 -16.33 11.08 2.30
C ALA A 160 -16.66 11.10 0.80
N ARG A 161 -17.54 11.99 0.35
CA ARG A 161 -17.81 12.22 -1.09
C ARG A 161 -16.57 12.75 -1.80
N ILE A 162 -15.90 13.75 -1.25
CA ILE A 162 -14.66 14.30 -1.82
C ILE A 162 -13.60 13.20 -1.91
N ALA A 163 -13.38 12.45 -0.83
CA ALA A 163 -12.42 11.35 -0.82
C ALA A 163 -12.76 10.25 -1.82
N ALA A 164 -14.02 9.83 -1.90
CA ALA A 164 -14.47 8.86 -2.90
C ALA A 164 -14.27 9.39 -4.33
N GLY A 165 -14.51 10.68 -4.59
CA GLY A 165 -14.30 11.31 -5.89
C GLY A 165 -12.81 11.38 -6.27
N CYS A 166 -11.96 11.79 -5.35
CA CYS A 166 -10.50 11.78 -5.53
C CYS A 166 -9.98 10.36 -5.76
N PHE A 167 -10.50 9.39 -5.02
CA PHE A 167 -10.11 7.99 -5.15
C PHE A 167 -10.56 7.40 -6.51
N LEU A 168 -11.79 7.72 -6.95
CA LEU A 168 -12.29 7.34 -8.27
C LEU A 168 -11.44 7.97 -9.39
N ALA A 169 -11.10 9.25 -9.27
CA ALA A 169 -10.24 9.93 -10.23
C ALA A 169 -8.84 9.30 -10.29
N ALA A 170 -8.25 8.95 -9.14
CA ALA A 170 -6.98 8.23 -9.09
C ALA A 170 -7.07 6.86 -9.80
N LEU A 171 -8.14 6.08 -9.55
CA LEU A 171 -8.36 4.80 -10.22
C LEU A 171 -8.55 4.95 -11.74
N VAL A 172 -9.23 6.02 -12.19
CA VAL A 172 -9.39 6.31 -13.63
C VAL A 172 -8.04 6.67 -14.27
N ILE A 173 -7.23 7.52 -13.63
CA ILE A 173 -5.88 7.85 -14.12
C ILE A 173 -5.06 6.55 -14.26
N VAL A 174 -5.11 5.70 -13.24
CA VAL A 174 -4.39 4.42 -13.23
C VAL A 174 -4.91 3.48 -14.30
N LEU A 175 -6.22 3.45 -14.56
CA LEU A 175 -6.79 2.63 -15.63
C LEU A 175 -6.16 2.95 -17.00
N PHE A 176 -5.85 4.22 -17.27
CA PHE A 176 -5.17 4.63 -18.50
C PHE A 176 -3.66 4.32 -18.49
N VAL A 177 -3.01 4.40 -17.33
CA VAL A 177 -1.56 4.13 -17.18
C VAL A 177 -1.24 2.64 -17.09
N ALA A 178 -2.16 1.85 -16.53
CA ALA A 178 -1.99 0.43 -16.27
C ALA A 178 -1.79 -0.33 -17.59
N LYS A 179 -0.71 -1.10 -17.65
CA LYS A 179 -0.42 -2.00 -18.79
C LYS A 179 -0.90 -3.44 -18.51
N ASN A 180 -1.06 -3.79 -17.24
CA ASN A 180 -1.46 -5.14 -16.82
C ASN A 180 -2.99 -5.32 -16.80
N TRP A 181 -3.45 -6.48 -17.27
CA TRP A 181 -4.87 -6.84 -17.27
C TRP A 181 -5.46 -6.98 -15.86
N THR A 182 -4.67 -7.44 -14.89
CA THR A 182 -5.07 -7.57 -13.47
C THR A 182 -5.39 -6.20 -12.86
N LEU A 183 -4.47 -5.24 -13.01
CA LEU A 183 -4.64 -3.89 -12.49
C LEU A 183 -5.79 -3.15 -13.20
N ARG A 184 -5.93 -3.31 -14.52
CA ARG A 184 -7.08 -2.74 -15.26
C ARG A 184 -8.41 -3.32 -14.78
N GLY A 185 -8.51 -4.65 -14.63
CA GLY A 185 -9.71 -5.32 -14.14
C GLY A 185 -10.07 -4.88 -12.72
N LEU A 186 -9.07 -4.75 -11.85
CA LEU A 186 -9.23 -4.23 -10.49
C LEU A 186 -9.75 -2.80 -10.49
N CYS A 187 -9.14 -1.89 -11.26
CA CYS A 187 -9.58 -0.51 -11.38
C CYS A 187 -11.03 -0.41 -11.89
N ILE A 188 -11.38 -1.14 -12.96
CA ILE A 188 -12.75 -1.17 -13.49
C ILE A 188 -13.72 -1.67 -12.42
N GLY A 189 -13.38 -2.76 -11.72
CA GLY A 189 -14.21 -3.32 -10.66
C GLY A 189 -14.48 -2.32 -9.53
N PHE A 190 -13.45 -1.64 -9.05
CA PHE A 190 -13.59 -0.63 -8.00
C PHE A 190 -14.29 0.65 -8.47
N ILE A 191 -14.08 1.08 -9.72
CA ILE A 191 -14.80 2.22 -10.30
C ILE A 191 -16.30 1.93 -10.37
N VAL A 192 -16.69 0.76 -10.86
CA VAL A 192 -18.10 0.35 -10.91
C VAL A 192 -18.66 0.19 -9.49
N PHE A 193 -17.94 -0.48 -8.59
CA PHE A 193 -18.37 -0.67 -7.21
C PHE A 193 -18.62 0.66 -6.49
N LEU A 194 -17.66 1.59 -6.52
CA LEU A 194 -17.81 2.90 -5.88
C LEU A 194 -18.87 3.77 -6.58
N GLY A 195 -19.00 3.67 -7.90
CA GLY A 195 -20.07 4.34 -8.65
C GLY A 195 -21.46 3.87 -8.23
N VAL A 196 -21.67 2.57 -8.09
CA VAL A 196 -22.94 1.99 -7.59
C VAL A 196 -23.21 2.46 -6.17
N VAL A 197 -22.22 2.38 -5.27
CA VAL A 197 -22.37 2.85 -3.89
C VAL A 197 -22.70 4.34 -3.84
N TRP A 198 -22.09 5.16 -4.70
CA TRP A 198 -22.38 6.59 -4.80
C TRP A 198 -23.82 6.85 -5.25
N ILE A 199 -24.30 6.15 -6.28
CA ILE A 199 -25.68 6.30 -6.75
C ILE A 199 -26.68 5.85 -5.68
N LEU A 200 -26.40 4.72 -5.01
CA LEU A 200 -27.22 4.23 -3.90
C LEU A 200 -27.26 5.23 -2.74
N GLN A 201 -26.13 5.87 -2.46
CA GLN A 201 -25.99 6.92 -1.44
C GLN A 201 -26.81 8.18 -1.77
N GLU A 202 -27.00 8.52 -3.05
CA GLU A 202 -27.79 9.69 -3.47
C GLU A 202 -29.29 9.38 -3.57
N THR A 203 -29.63 8.14 -3.93
CA THR A 203 -31.02 7.69 -4.08
C THR A 203 -31.63 7.22 -2.76
N THR A 204 -30.81 6.80 -1.79
CA THR A 204 -31.26 6.23 -0.52
C THR A 204 -30.83 7.09 0.67
N LYS A 205 -31.61 7.12 1.75
CA LYS A 205 -31.25 7.81 3.01
C LYS A 205 -30.10 7.13 3.79
N VAL A 206 -29.61 5.98 3.35
CA VAL A 206 -28.57 5.22 4.07
C VAL A 206 -27.19 5.79 3.76
N ARG A 207 -26.40 6.07 4.82
CA ARG A 207 -25.05 6.67 4.75
C ARG A 207 -23.95 5.62 4.45
N ILE A 208 -24.14 4.79 3.42
CA ILE A 208 -23.26 3.65 3.09
C ILE A 208 -21.86 4.09 2.67
N LEU A 209 -21.73 5.20 1.95
CA LEU A 209 -20.46 5.65 1.39
C LEU A 209 -19.40 5.92 2.46
N ARG A 210 -19.82 6.49 3.61
CA ARG A 210 -18.93 6.73 4.77
C ARG A 210 -18.31 5.44 5.29
N TYR A 211 -19.11 4.38 5.40
CA TYR A 211 -18.66 3.08 5.89
C TYR A 211 -17.71 2.39 4.92
N ILE A 212 -17.97 2.50 3.60
CA ILE A 212 -17.07 1.93 2.58
C ILE A 212 -15.71 2.65 2.58
N ILE A 213 -15.70 3.99 2.63
CA ILE A 213 -14.44 4.75 2.67
C ILE A 213 -13.68 4.49 3.97
N LEU A 214 -14.39 4.40 5.10
CA LEU A 214 -13.77 4.01 6.37
C LEU A 214 -13.16 2.61 6.28
N PHE A 215 -13.88 1.64 5.72
CA PHE A 215 -13.40 0.27 5.54
C PHE A 215 -12.13 0.21 4.68
N ILE A 216 -12.11 0.91 3.54
CA ILE A 216 -10.92 1.01 2.68
C ILE A 216 -9.76 1.67 3.45
N GLY A 217 -10.02 2.71 4.24
CA GLY A 217 -9.00 3.37 5.06
C GLY A 217 -8.40 2.46 6.13
N VAL A 218 -9.25 1.77 6.91
CA VAL A 218 -8.81 0.81 7.94
C VAL A 218 -8.04 -0.35 7.30
N MET A 219 -8.51 -0.85 6.15
CA MET A 219 -7.81 -1.89 5.39
C MET A 219 -6.40 -1.44 4.99
N ASN A 220 -6.27 -0.20 4.48
CA ASN A 220 -5.00 0.34 4.03
C ASN A 220 -3.98 0.51 5.18
N SER A 221 -4.44 0.99 6.34
CA SER A 221 -3.60 1.09 7.54
C SER A 221 -3.21 -0.26 8.11
N LEU A 222 -4.15 -1.21 8.21
CA LEU A 222 -3.85 -2.56 8.73
C LEU A 222 -2.94 -3.35 7.79
N PHE A 223 -3.07 -3.15 6.48
CA PHE A 223 -2.21 -3.80 5.51
C PHE A 223 -0.75 -3.42 5.71
N SER A 224 -0.42 -2.14 5.89
CA SER A 224 0.96 -1.73 6.16
C SER A 224 1.55 -2.46 7.37
N VAL A 225 0.78 -2.59 8.45
CA VAL A 225 1.23 -3.30 9.66
C VAL A 225 1.40 -4.79 9.40
N TYR A 226 0.47 -5.41 8.68
CA TYR A 226 0.54 -6.82 8.35
C TYR A 226 1.69 -7.14 7.39
N ASP A 227 1.93 -6.29 6.40
CA ASP A 227 3.00 -6.43 5.40
C ASP A 227 4.37 -6.40 6.09
N ILE A 228 4.59 -5.43 6.98
CA ILE A 228 5.78 -5.37 7.84
C ILE A 228 5.90 -6.63 8.72
N TYR A 229 4.81 -7.05 9.36
CA TYR A 229 4.84 -8.26 10.21
C TYR A 229 5.22 -9.51 9.41
N ASP A 230 4.65 -9.68 8.21
CA ASP A 230 4.89 -10.83 7.36
C ASP A 230 6.32 -10.82 6.79
N ASP A 231 6.83 -9.66 6.40
CA ASP A 231 8.20 -9.48 5.91
C ASP A 231 9.26 -9.74 6.99
N LEU A 232 9.04 -9.26 8.22
CA LEU A 232 10.02 -9.33 9.30
C LEU A 232 10.01 -10.64 10.09
N ILE A 233 8.82 -11.16 10.41
CA ILE A 233 8.65 -12.24 11.40
C ILE A 233 8.27 -13.55 10.72
N SER A 234 7.34 -13.50 9.76
CA SER A 234 6.76 -14.70 9.15
C SER A 234 7.71 -15.35 8.14
N ARG A 235 8.39 -14.56 7.29
CA ARG A 235 9.15 -15.10 6.15
C ARG A 235 10.62 -14.73 6.06
N ARG A 236 11.09 -13.71 6.81
CA ARG A 236 12.46 -13.16 6.71
C ARG A 236 12.92 -13.03 5.24
N VAL A 237 12.14 -12.32 4.44
CA VAL A 237 12.45 -12.17 3.01
C VAL A 237 13.58 -11.16 2.85
N HIS A 238 14.74 -11.62 2.37
CA HIS A 238 15.94 -10.80 2.15
C HIS A 238 15.78 -9.70 1.08
N SER A 239 14.60 -9.55 0.47
CA SER A 239 14.34 -8.55 -0.57
C SER A 239 13.29 -7.50 -0.19
N SER A 240 12.81 -7.49 1.06
CA SER A 240 11.83 -6.49 1.55
C SER A 240 12.39 -5.07 1.51
N ASP A 241 11.51 -4.06 1.53
CA ASP A 241 11.92 -2.65 1.51
C ASP A 241 12.78 -2.30 2.74
N ALA A 242 12.52 -2.94 3.88
CA ALA A 242 13.29 -2.77 5.12
C ALA A 242 14.70 -3.37 5.03
N GLU A 243 14.85 -4.53 4.38
CA GLU A 243 16.16 -5.16 4.18
C GLU A 243 17.00 -4.36 3.17
N LYS A 244 16.41 -3.93 2.05
CA LYS A 244 17.09 -3.05 1.08
C LYS A 244 17.52 -1.73 1.69
N PHE A 245 16.75 -1.21 2.64
CA PHE A 245 17.13 -0.01 3.37
C PHE A 245 18.31 -0.25 4.31
N ALA A 246 18.36 -1.42 4.95
CA ALA A 246 19.49 -1.82 5.78
C ALA A 246 20.79 -1.94 4.96
N GLU A 247 20.74 -2.48 3.74
CA GLU A 247 21.89 -2.56 2.83
C GLU A 247 22.46 -1.18 2.44
N VAL A 248 21.59 -0.18 2.33
CA VAL A 248 21.98 1.20 1.99
C VAL A 248 22.40 2.00 3.24
N CYS A 249 22.03 1.56 4.46
CA CYS A 249 22.43 2.25 5.68
C CYS A 249 23.88 1.95 6.03
N PRO A 250 24.72 2.96 6.33
CA PRO A 250 26.06 2.75 6.87
C PRO A 250 26.08 2.27 8.34
N CYS A 251 24.92 1.94 8.91
CA CYS A 251 24.72 1.52 10.29
C CYS A 251 24.57 -0.01 10.39
N PRO A 252 25.05 -0.69 11.46
CA PRO A 252 24.96 -2.14 11.64
C PRO A 252 23.55 -2.63 12.04
N CYS A 253 22.50 -2.01 11.51
CA CYS A 253 21.11 -2.33 11.79
C CYS A 253 20.61 -3.35 10.78
N ASN A 254 20.12 -4.51 11.27
CA ASN A 254 19.45 -5.51 10.44
C ASN A 254 18.10 -4.95 9.90
N GLY A 255 17.59 -5.43 8.76
CA GLY A 255 16.30 -4.97 8.19
C GLY A 255 15.12 -5.11 9.16
N VAL A 256 15.21 -6.07 10.09
CA VAL A 256 14.28 -6.22 11.22
C VAL A 256 14.18 -4.96 12.08
N GLY A 257 15.30 -4.28 12.35
CA GLY A 257 15.29 -3.05 13.16
C GLY A 257 14.52 -1.92 12.46
N TRP A 258 14.76 -1.73 11.16
CA TRP A 258 14.07 -0.72 10.37
C TRP A 258 12.59 -1.02 10.19
N GLY A 259 12.25 -2.29 9.94
CA GLY A 259 10.85 -2.68 9.87
C GLY A 259 10.10 -2.49 11.19
N VAL A 260 10.72 -2.74 12.36
CA VAL A 260 10.09 -2.44 13.66
C VAL A 260 9.84 -0.94 13.81
N ILE A 261 10.81 -0.09 13.45
CA ILE A 261 10.66 1.37 13.51
C ILE A 261 9.49 1.82 12.62
N TRP A 262 9.44 1.35 11.38
CA TRP A 262 8.35 1.72 10.46
C TRP A 262 7.01 1.13 10.89
N GLY A 263 7.00 -0.08 11.47
CA GLY A 263 5.80 -0.70 12.02
C GLY A 263 5.23 0.11 13.19
N LEU A 264 6.09 0.63 14.07
CA LEU A 264 5.67 1.55 15.13
C LEU A 264 5.12 2.86 14.57
N ILE A 265 5.74 3.42 13.53
CA ILE A 265 5.24 4.63 12.86
C ILE A 265 3.87 4.36 12.21
N SER A 266 3.71 3.24 11.50
CA SER A 266 2.43 2.82 10.92
C SER A 266 1.34 2.67 11.99
N PHE A 267 1.68 2.09 13.13
CA PHE A 267 0.76 1.99 14.27
C PHE A 267 0.39 3.35 14.86
N LEU A 268 1.35 4.28 14.94
CA LEU A 268 1.10 5.66 15.36
C LEU A 268 0.17 6.40 14.39
N PHE A 269 0.29 6.17 13.07
CA PHE A 269 -0.66 6.72 12.10
C PHE A 269 -2.08 6.22 12.35
N LEU A 270 -2.26 4.92 12.65
CA LEU A 270 -3.59 4.37 12.97
C LEU A 270 -4.16 4.95 14.28
N CYS A 271 -3.35 5.02 15.33
CA CYS A 271 -3.76 5.62 16.61
C CYS A 271 -4.07 7.12 16.46
N GLY A 272 -3.24 7.83 15.69
CA GLY A 272 -3.42 9.24 15.36
C GLY A 272 -4.70 9.48 14.56
N ALA A 273 -5.02 8.61 13.59
CA ALA A 273 -6.27 8.65 12.84
C ALA A 273 -7.48 8.47 13.76
N MET A 274 -7.43 7.54 14.71
CA MET A 274 -8.49 7.34 15.69
C MET A 274 -8.65 8.56 16.60
N TYR A 275 -7.56 9.08 17.16
CA TYR A 275 -7.59 10.23 18.05
C TYR A 275 -8.12 11.48 17.33
N LEU A 276 -7.60 11.80 16.15
CA LEU A 276 -8.06 12.94 15.36
C LEU A 276 -9.51 12.77 14.90
N GLY A 277 -9.92 11.56 14.53
CA GLY A 277 -11.32 11.26 14.20
C GLY A 277 -12.26 11.53 15.38
N LEU A 278 -11.85 11.16 16.60
CA LEU A 278 -12.61 11.46 17.82
C LEU A 278 -12.69 12.96 18.12
N VAL A 279 -11.62 13.70 17.91
CA VAL A 279 -11.57 15.17 18.08
C VAL A 279 -12.41 15.89 17.03
N ILE A 280 -12.50 15.38 15.81
CA ILE A 280 -13.37 15.96 14.77
C ILE A 280 -14.85 15.72 15.08
N LEU A 281 -15.16 14.61 15.77
CA LEU A 281 -16.52 14.19 16.12
C LEU A 281 -16.98 14.64 17.52
N SER A 282 -16.09 15.25 18.32
CA SER A 282 -16.40 15.81 19.63
C SER A 282 -17.16 17.12 19.49
#